data_AF-A0A1L4BVA0-F1
#
_entry.id   AF-A0A1L4BVA0-F1
#
_cell.length_a   1.000
_cell.length_b   1.000
_cell.length_c   1.000
_cell.angle_alpha   90.00
_cell.angle_beta   90.00
_cell.angle_gamma   90.00
#
_symmetry.space_group_name_H-M   'P 1'
#
loop_
_entity.id
_entity.type
_entity.pdbx_description
1 polymer ?
#
loop_
_entity_poly.entity_id
_entity_poly.type
_entity_poly.pdbx_seq_one_letter_code
_entity_poly.pdbx_strand_id
1 'polypeptide(L)'
;MPELGSLNRKQVASLAGVAPYAYESGKKIGYRKTYGGRADLKPVLFMSAMTASRSNGKLGTFYNKLVENGKKKMVALIAVMRKIIVIANAKIRDLKRDLKIL
;
A
#
# COMPACT_ATOMS: atom_id res chain seq x y z
N MET A 1 -0.43 7.92 -12.05
CA MET A 1 0.87 7.99 -11.35
C MET A 1 1.97 7.55 -12.32
N PRO A 2 2.55 8.48 -13.09
CA PRO A 2 3.49 8.16 -14.17
C PRO A 2 4.81 7.53 -13.70
N GLU A 3 5.16 7.72 -12.43
CA GLU A 3 6.38 7.20 -11.79
C GLU A 3 6.29 5.70 -11.45
N LEU A 4 5.14 5.06 -11.68
CA LEU A 4 5.02 3.62 -11.48
C LEU A 4 6.04 2.86 -12.34
N GLY A 5 6.70 1.89 -11.72
CA GLY A 5 7.72 1.05 -12.32
C GLY A 5 9.15 1.56 -12.16
N SER A 6 9.37 2.81 -11.75
CA SER A 6 10.73 3.33 -11.46
C SER A 6 10.99 3.53 -9.96
N LEU A 7 9.94 3.63 -9.14
CA LEU A 7 10.05 3.88 -7.71
C LEU A 7 10.37 2.63 -6.89
N ASN A 8 11.06 2.81 -5.76
CA ASN A 8 11.23 1.76 -4.76
C ASN A 8 9.93 1.55 -3.94
N ARG A 9 9.78 0.38 -3.30
CA ARG A 9 8.61 -0.01 -2.49
C ARG A 9 8.22 0.99 -1.39
N LYS A 10 9.19 1.71 -0.84
CA LYS A 10 8.94 2.75 0.19
C LYS A 10 8.43 4.04 -0.45
N GLN A 11 9.06 4.47 -1.55
CA GLN A 11 8.68 5.69 -2.28
C GLN A 11 7.28 5.58 -2.87
N VAL A 12 6.94 4.44 -3.48
CA VAL A 12 5.60 4.24 -4.06
C VAL A 12 4.50 4.25 -2.99
N ALA A 13 4.74 3.63 -1.83
CA ALA A 13 3.80 3.63 -0.72
C ALA A 13 3.63 5.02 -0.08
N SER A 14 4.72 5.79 -0.01
CA SER A 14 4.75 7.19 0.43
C SER A 14 3.93 8.06 -0.52
N LEU A 15 4.19 7.96 -1.82
CA LEU A 15 3.50 8.76 -2.84
C LEU A 15 2.01 8.43 -2.93
N ALA A 16 1.62 7.18 -2.67
CA ALA A 16 0.24 6.74 -2.62
C ALA A 16 -0.49 7.06 -1.30
N GLY A 17 0.17 7.69 -0.31
CA GLY A 17 -0.47 8.09 0.94
C GLY A 17 -0.81 6.93 1.90
N VAL A 18 -0.12 5.79 1.75
CA VAL A 18 -0.36 4.55 2.52
C VAL A 18 0.83 4.14 3.40
N ALA A 19 1.93 4.91 3.39
CA ALA A 19 3.06 4.70 4.29
C ALA A 19 2.75 5.24 5.70
N PRO A 20 2.99 4.46 6.78
CA PRO A 20 2.92 4.96 8.14
C PRO A 20 4.15 5.81 8.46
N TYR A 21 3.94 6.98 9.04
CA TYR A 21 5.00 7.88 9.46
C TYR A 21 5.12 7.94 10.98
N ALA A 22 6.34 8.17 11.46
CA ALA A 22 6.59 8.45 12.87
C ALA A 22 5.91 9.77 13.27
N TYR A 23 5.28 9.78 14.43
CA TYR A 23 4.73 10.99 15.05
C TYR A 23 5.34 11.13 16.43
N GLU A 24 6.62 11.48 16.44
CA GLU A 24 7.48 11.48 17.62
C GLU A 24 8.10 12.87 17.80
N SER A 25 8.19 13.35 19.04
CA SER A 25 8.85 14.64 19.36
C SER A 25 9.54 14.56 20.71
N GLY A 26 10.87 14.54 20.74
CA GLY A 26 11.65 14.44 21.97
C GLY A 26 11.19 13.29 22.87
N LYS A 27 10.37 13.61 23.88
CA LYS A 27 9.80 12.66 24.86
C LYS A 27 8.47 12.00 24.45
N LYS A 28 7.81 12.46 23.38
CA LYS A 28 6.49 11.95 22.95
C LYS A 28 6.63 10.86 21.90
N ILE A 29 6.06 9.69 22.17
CA ILE A 29 5.85 8.61 21.19
C ILE A 29 4.37 8.54 20.83
N GLY A 30 4.00 9.08 19.66
CA GLY A 30 2.62 9.12 19.20
C GLY A 30 2.24 7.95 18.28
N TYR A 31 0.93 7.81 18.04
CA TYR A 31 0.41 6.81 17.11
C TYR A 31 0.86 7.09 15.67
N ARG A 32 1.49 6.09 15.04
CA ARG A 32 1.95 6.16 13.65
C ARG A 32 0.75 6.15 12.71
N LYS A 33 0.53 7.28 12.02
CA LYS A 33 -0.55 7.46 11.06
C LYS A 33 -0.02 7.62 9.64
N THR A 34 -0.85 7.26 8.67
CA THR A 34 -0.60 7.58 7.26
C THR A 34 -1.04 9.01 6.97
N TYR A 35 -0.22 9.82 6.31
CA TYR A 35 -0.58 11.17 5.86
C TYR A 35 0.15 11.53 4.56
N GLY A 36 -0.25 12.62 3.91
CA GLY A 36 0.35 13.08 2.65
C GLY A 36 0.07 12.16 1.46
N GLY A 37 0.97 12.20 0.46
CA GLY A 37 0.80 11.50 -0.82
C GLY A 37 -0.16 12.22 -1.76
N ARG A 38 -0.50 11.56 -2.89
CA ARG A 38 -1.49 12.06 -3.85
C ARG A 38 -2.89 11.72 -3.38
N ALA A 39 -3.71 12.75 -3.17
CA ALA A 39 -5.04 12.65 -2.56
C ALA A 39 -5.92 11.61 -3.26
N ASP A 40 -5.90 11.56 -4.59
CA ASP A 40 -6.80 10.71 -5.40
C ASP A 40 -6.44 9.22 -5.33
N LEU A 41 -5.20 8.88 -4.99
CA LEU A 41 -4.76 7.48 -5.02
C LEU A 41 -5.31 6.68 -3.83
N LYS A 42 -5.45 7.32 -2.67
CA LYS A 42 -5.86 6.64 -1.44
C LYS A 42 -7.31 6.15 -1.49
N PRO A 43 -8.30 6.93 -1.96
CA PRO A 43 -9.67 6.45 -2.19
C PRO A 43 -9.73 5.27 -3.16
N VAL A 44 -9.01 5.35 -4.30
CA VAL A 44 -8.97 4.28 -5.30
C VAL A 44 -8.37 3.00 -4.73
N LEU A 45 -7.26 3.10 -4.00
CA LEU A 45 -6.65 1.97 -3.31
C LEU A 45 -7.56 1.42 -2.21
N PHE A 46 -8.35 2.27 -1.54
CA PHE A 46 -9.26 1.84 -0.47
C PHE A 46 -10.36 0.96 -1.04
N MET A 47 -11.01 1.41 -2.13
CA MET A 47 -12.00 0.61 -2.84
C MET A 47 -11.41 -0.70 -3.37
N SER A 48 -10.22 -0.66 -3.95
CA SER A 48 -9.50 -1.84 -4.43
C SER A 48 -9.21 -2.84 -3.30
N ALA A 49 -8.74 -2.34 -2.15
CA ALA A 49 -8.41 -3.15 -0.99
C ALA A 49 -9.67 -3.74 -0.34
N MET A 50 -10.77 -3.00 -0.29
CA MET A 50 -12.06 -3.46 0.23
C MET A 50 -12.65 -4.62 -0.57
N THR A 51 -12.51 -4.59 -1.89
CA THR A 51 -12.91 -5.71 -2.75
C THR A 51 -11.94 -6.88 -2.59
N ALA A 52 -10.62 -6.61 -2.63
CA ALA A 52 -9.59 -7.62 -2.50
C ALA A 52 -9.64 -8.36 -1.14
N SER A 53 -9.98 -7.67 -0.05
CA SER A 53 -10.07 -8.25 1.29
C SER A 53 -11.22 -9.24 1.44
N ARG A 54 -12.28 -9.11 0.63
CA ARG A 54 -13.43 -10.03 0.62
C ARG A 54 -13.26 -11.21 -0.32
N SER A 55 -12.24 -11.19 -1.18
CA SER A 55 -11.97 -12.26 -2.12
C SER A 55 -11.28 -13.46 -1.47
N ASN A 56 -11.46 -14.66 -2.04
CA ASN A 56 -10.70 -15.87 -1.65
C ASN A 56 -9.26 -15.88 -2.20
N GLY A 57 -8.73 -14.73 -2.65
CA GLY A 57 -7.39 -14.61 -3.22
C GLY A 57 -6.27 -14.41 -2.20
N LYS A 58 -5.04 -14.27 -2.71
CA LYS A 58 -3.82 -14.00 -1.90
C LYS A 58 -3.90 -12.71 -1.07
N LEU A 59 -4.70 -11.74 -1.48
CA LEU A 59 -4.88 -10.48 -0.75
C LEU A 59 -5.91 -10.60 0.38
N GLY A 60 -7.00 -11.36 0.17
CA GLY A 60 -8.00 -11.63 1.22
C GLY A 60 -7.42 -12.51 2.34
N THR A 61 -6.70 -13.57 1.97
CA THR A 61 -5.96 -14.39 2.95
C THR A 61 -4.94 -13.56 3.76
N PHE A 62 -4.23 -12.64 3.10
CA PHE A 62 -3.32 -11.71 3.79
C PHE A 62 -4.06 -10.77 4.75
N TYR A 63 -5.22 -10.26 4.35
CA TYR A 63 -6.08 -9.44 5.21
C TYR A 63 -6.55 -10.21 6.45
N ASN A 64 -7.12 -11.41 6.25
CA ASN A 64 -7.63 -12.25 7.33
C ASN A 64 -6.54 -12.59 8.34
N LYS A 65 -5.35 -13.00 7.86
CA LYS A 65 -4.18 -13.27 8.72
C LYS A 65 -3.80 -12.07 9.59
N LEU A 66 -3.89 -10.84 9.07
CA LEU A 66 -3.60 -9.65 9.87
C LEU A 66 -4.64 -9.40 10.95
N VAL A 67 -5.93 -9.60 10.62
CA VAL A 67 -7.04 -9.44 11.56
C VAL A 67 -7.00 -10.51 12.65
N GLU A 68 -6.74 -11.77 12.29
CA GLU A 68 -6.55 -12.90 13.22
C GLU A 68 -5.37 -12.64 14.18
N ASN A 69 -4.30 -12.02 13.70
CA ASN A 69 -3.17 -11.57 14.52
C ASN A 69 -3.49 -10.31 15.38
N GLY A 70 -4.76 -9.95 15.54
CA GLY A 70 -5.21 -8.85 16.40
C GLY A 70 -5.00 -7.44 15.82
N LYS A 71 -4.68 -7.29 14.53
CA LYS A 71 -4.61 -5.95 13.93
C LYS A 71 -6.01 -5.36 13.73
N LYS A 72 -6.16 -4.07 14.04
CA LYS A 72 -7.39 -3.32 13.72
C LYS A 72 -7.73 -3.47 12.24
N LYS A 73 -9.00 -3.72 11.92
CA LYS A 73 -9.49 -3.92 10.53
C LYS A 73 -9.00 -2.83 9.56
N MET A 74 -9.04 -1.56 9.99
CA MET A 74 -8.55 -0.44 9.18
C MET A 74 -7.03 -0.49 8.92
N VAL A 75 -6.24 -0.91 9.90
CA VAL A 75 -4.78 -1.08 9.75
C VAL A 75 -4.48 -2.24 8.78
N ALA A 76 -5.25 -3.32 8.88
CA ALA A 76 -5.14 -4.43 7.94
C ALA A 76 -5.51 -4.00 6.50
N LEU A 77 -6.57 -3.22 6.32
CA LEU A 77 -6.93 -2.65 5.01
C LEU A 77 -5.81 -1.76 4.44
N ILE A 78 -5.24 -0.86 5.24
CA ILE A 78 -4.10 -0.02 4.81
C ILE A 78 -2.90 -0.88 4.39
N ALA A 79 -2.64 -1.98 5.10
CA ALA A 79 -1.58 -2.92 4.71
C ALA A 79 -1.87 -3.61 3.36
N VAL A 80 -3.14 -3.96 3.09
CA VAL A 80 -3.57 -4.48 1.78
C VAL A 80 -3.38 -3.43 0.68
N MET A 81 -3.78 -2.17 0.92
CA MET A 81 -3.56 -1.05 -0.01
C MET A 81 -2.08 -0.90 -0.36
N ARG A 82 -1.21 -0.95 0.65
CA ARG A 82 0.25 -0.91 0.46
C ARG A 82 0.75 -2.10 -0.35
N LYS A 83 0.19 -3.29 -0.17
CA LYS A 83 0.56 -4.49 -0.93
C LYS A 83 0.14 -4.37 -2.40
N ILE A 84 -1.06 -3.86 -2.67
CA ILE A 84 -1.58 -3.62 -4.02
C ILE A 84 -0.65 -2.67 -4.79
N ILE A 85 -0.32 -1.50 -4.22
CA ILE A 85 0.48 -0.52 -4.95
C ILE A 85 1.92 -0.98 -5.21
N VAL A 86 2.49 -1.76 -4.28
CA VAL A 86 3.82 -2.37 -4.47
C VAL A 86 3.81 -3.42 -5.57
N ILE A 87 2.75 -4.26 -5.64
CA ILE A 87 2.59 -5.24 -6.72
C ILE A 87 2.40 -4.53 -8.07
N ALA A 88 1.56 -3.50 -8.13
CA ALA A 88 1.35 -2.72 -9.35
C ALA A 88 2.66 -2.09 -9.85
N ASN A 89 3.46 -1.53 -8.94
CA ASN A 89 4.76 -0.97 -9.27
C ASN A 89 5.73 -2.02 -9.81
N ALA A 90 5.77 -3.22 -9.21
CA ALA A 90 6.62 -4.30 -9.70
C ALA A 90 6.18 -4.78 -11.09
N LYS A 91 4.87 -5.01 -11.30
CA LYS A 91 4.35 -5.43 -12.61
C LYS A 91 4.66 -4.41 -13.72
N ILE A 92 4.51 -3.12 -13.44
CA ILE A 92 4.80 -2.06 -14.42
C ILE A 92 6.31 -1.95 -14.69
N ARG A 93 7.16 -2.15 -13.67
CA ARG A 93 8.61 -2.22 -13.86
C ARG A 93 8.98 -3.37 -14.80
N ASP A 94 8.43 -4.54 -14.56
CA ASP A 94 8.73 -5.74 -15.34
C ASP A 94 8.22 -5.57 -16.78
N LEU A 95 6.99 -5.07 -16.98
CA LEU A 95 6.46 -4.71 -18.30
C LEU A 95 7.33 -3.69 -19.06
N LYS A 96 7.81 -2.64 -18.37
CA LYS A 96 8.73 -1.65 -18.97
C LYS A 96 10.08 -2.24 -19.35
N ARG A 97 10.53 -3.29 -18.64
CA ARG A 97 11.76 -4.01 -18.97
C ARG A 97 11.56 -4.84 -20.23
N ASP A 98 10.45 -5.57 -20.32
CA ASP A 98 10.13 -6.43 -21.47
C ASP A 98 9.95 -5.59 -22.75
N LEU A 99 9.27 -4.43 -22.65
CA LEU A 99 9.10 -3.49 -23.77
C LEU A 99 10.38 -2.78 -24.22
N LYS A 100 11.44 -2.77 -23.40
CA LYS A 100 12.76 -2.22 -23.78
C LYS A 100 13.67 -3.27 -24.43
N ILE A 101 13.30 -4.55 -24.33
CA ILE A 101 14.04 -5.68 -24.89
C ILE A 101 13.53 -6.00 -26.31
N LEU A 102 12.30 -5.60 -26.63
CA LEU A 102 11.76 -5.52 -28.00
C LEU A 102 12.21 -4.21 -28.67
#